data_AF-A0A350CI37-F1
#
_entry.id   AF-A0A350CI37-F1
#
_cell.length_a   1.000
_cell.length_b   1.000
_cell.length_c   1.000
_cell.angle_alpha   90.00
_cell.angle_beta   90.00
_cell.angle_gamma   90.00
#
_symmetry.space_group_name_H-M   'P 1'
#
loop_
_entity.id
_entity.type
_entity.pdbx_description
1 polymer ?
#
loop_
_entity_poly.entity_id
_entity_poly.type
_entity_poly.pdbx_seq_one_letter_code
_entity_poly.pdbx_strand_id
1 'polypeptide(L)'
;ADESVADELIELHRQFPESGLSSSLRDVLLSRPMWARSWLRAVDSGHIPAAWTSLEQIRRVALFGDAELDELVAKHWGRLHGVTREDRLAEVRRLNNDLRAGTGDAAAGRELFRRHCAACHQLFGEGGRVGPDLTTANRQDRDFLLISLVDPGSVIRREYVSVVVQTKSGRVLTGLPISRSESLLVLADSKGERQEIATAEIEELSESGVSLMPEELYRQLKP
;
A
#
# COMPACT_ATOMS: atom_id res chain seq x y z
N ALA A 1 7.66 22.29 -7.95
CA ALA A 1 6.39 22.13 -8.66
C ALA A 1 5.49 23.30 -8.29
N ASP A 2 4.54 23.70 -9.13
CA ASP A 2 3.65 24.84 -8.83
C ASP A 2 2.59 24.44 -7.78
N GLU A 3 2.32 25.31 -6.80
CA GLU A 3 1.33 25.11 -5.73
C GLU A 3 -0.10 25.27 -6.27
N SER A 4 -0.31 26.14 -7.26
CA SER A 4 -1.61 26.37 -7.89
C SER A 4 -2.19 25.13 -8.58
N VAL A 5 -1.31 24.28 -9.13
CA VAL A 5 -1.71 23.00 -9.72
C VAL A 5 -2.23 22.03 -8.66
N ALA A 6 -1.68 22.07 -7.44
CA ALA A 6 -2.18 21.24 -6.36
C ALA A 6 -3.61 21.64 -5.97
N ASP A 7 -3.89 22.94 -5.89
CA ASP A 7 -5.21 23.47 -5.57
C ASP A 7 -6.26 23.11 -6.63
N GLU A 8 -5.92 23.21 -7.92
CA GLU A 8 -6.81 22.78 -9.00
C GLU A 8 -7.14 21.28 -8.94
N LEU A 9 -6.13 20.44 -8.66
CA LEU A 9 -6.32 18.99 -8.53
C LEU A 9 -7.15 18.64 -7.29
N ILE A 10 -7.02 19.41 -6.20
CA ILE A 10 -7.85 19.27 -4.99
C ILE A 10 -9.31 19.60 -5.30
N GLU A 11 -9.59 20.70 -6.00
CA GLU A 11 -10.97 21.05 -6.37
C GLU A 11 -11.59 20.05 -7.34
N LEU A 12 -10.80 19.54 -8.30
CA LEU A 12 -11.24 18.48 -9.20
C LEU A 12 -11.57 17.19 -8.44
N HIS A 13 -10.74 16.82 -7.46
CA HIS A 13 -10.98 15.66 -6.58
C HIS A 13 -12.33 15.79 -5.85
N ARG A 14 -12.59 16.97 -5.26
CA ARG A 14 -13.81 17.25 -4.47
C ARG A 14 -15.10 17.19 -5.29
N GLN A 15 -15.05 17.50 -6.57
CA GLN A 15 -16.20 17.41 -7.46
C GLN A 15 -16.58 15.96 -7.79
N PHE A 16 -15.62 15.04 -7.73
CA PHE A 16 -15.82 13.63 -8.10
C PHE A 16 -15.22 12.64 -7.08
N PRO A 17 -15.63 12.71 -5.79
CA PRO A 17 -14.94 12.01 -4.70
C PRO A 17 -15.05 10.47 -4.81
N GLU A 18 -16.13 9.97 -5.42
CA GLU A 18 -16.38 8.53 -5.61
C GLU A 18 -15.94 7.99 -6.98
N SER A 19 -15.36 8.83 -7.84
CA SER A 19 -14.85 8.36 -9.14
C SER A 19 -13.60 7.48 -8.95
N GLY A 20 -13.38 6.49 -9.83
CA GLY A 20 -12.14 5.72 -9.85
C GLY A 20 -10.88 6.60 -10.00
N LEU A 21 -11.02 7.79 -10.61
CA LEU A 21 -9.99 8.80 -10.77
C LEU A 21 -9.56 9.45 -9.45
N SER A 22 -10.44 9.48 -8.45
CA SER A 22 -10.19 10.17 -7.18
C SER A 22 -9.00 9.59 -6.41
N SER A 23 -8.82 8.27 -6.44
CA SER A 23 -7.63 7.66 -5.80
C SER A 23 -6.34 8.02 -6.54
N SER A 24 -6.34 7.97 -7.87
CA SER A 24 -5.15 8.27 -8.67
C SER A 24 -4.76 9.75 -8.58
N LEU A 25 -5.73 10.67 -8.47
CA LEU A 25 -5.47 12.09 -8.18
C LEU A 25 -4.75 12.25 -6.83
N ARG A 26 -5.21 11.57 -5.79
CA ARG A 26 -4.54 11.57 -4.49
C ARG A 26 -3.13 10.98 -4.57
N ASP A 27 -2.93 9.91 -5.33
CA ASP A 27 -1.58 9.34 -5.51
C ASP A 27 -0.62 10.31 -6.18
N VAL A 28 -1.11 11.09 -7.16
CA VAL A 28 -0.32 12.15 -7.80
C VAL A 28 -0.01 13.29 -6.82
N LEU A 29 -1.02 13.79 -6.09
CA LEU A 29 -0.87 14.85 -5.10
C LEU A 29 0.09 14.46 -3.97
N LEU A 30 -0.04 13.24 -3.45
CA LEU A 30 0.73 12.74 -2.32
C LEU A 30 2.07 12.12 -2.72
N SER A 31 2.46 12.20 -4.01
CA SER A 31 3.78 11.78 -4.49
C SER A 31 4.85 12.87 -4.40
N ARG A 32 4.48 14.11 -4.05
CA ARG A 32 5.38 15.26 -3.97
C ARG A 32 5.19 16.02 -2.65
N PRO A 33 6.25 16.44 -1.95
CA PRO A 33 6.14 17.09 -0.63
C PRO A 33 5.25 18.34 -0.63
N MET A 34 5.46 19.26 -1.59
CA MET A 34 4.70 20.52 -1.66
C MET A 34 3.19 20.29 -1.89
N TRP A 35 2.85 19.32 -2.72
CA TRP A 35 1.46 19.01 -3.04
C TRP A 35 0.79 18.23 -1.90
N ALA A 36 1.54 17.34 -1.25
CA ALA A 36 1.11 16.68 -0.03
C ALA A 36 0.83 17.68 1.08
N ARG A 37 1.62 18.76 1.20
CA ARG A 37 1.37 19.86 2.14
C ARG A 37 0.06 20.57 1.85
N SER A 38 -0.20 20.87 0.58
CA SER A 38 -1.48 21.51 0.17
C SER A 38 -2.67 20.60 0.51
N TRP A 39 -2.57 19.31 0.19
CA TRP A 39 -3.60 18.31 0.54
C TRP A 39 -3.82 18.20 2.04
N LEU A 40 -2.77 18.03 2.84
CA LEU A 40 -2.89 17.87 4.29
C LEU A 40 -3.37 19.14 5.00
N ARG A 41 -3.04 20.34 4.50
CA ARG A 41 -3.65 21.60 4.98
C ARG A 41 -5.13 21.71 4.64
N ALA A 42 -5.54 21.20 3.47
CA ALA A 42 -6.95 21.12 3.10
C ALA A 42 -7.70 20.11 4.01
N VAL A 43 -7.05 19.02 4.43
CA VAL A 43 -7.59 18.14 5.48
C VAL A 43 -7.67 18.87 6.82
N ASP A 44 -6.62 19.59 7.22
CA ASP A 44 -6.54 20.26 8.51
C ASP A 44 -7.59 21.36 8.70
N SER A 45 -7.90 22.07 7.63
CA SER A 45 -8.94 23.10 7.59
C SER A 45 -10.36 22.54 7.44
N GLY A 46 -10.52 21.22 7.31
CA GLY A 46 -11.81 20.55 7.14
C GLY A 46 -12.39 20.64 5.71
N HIS A 47 -11.64 21.17 4.74
CA HIS A 47 -12.05 21.20 3.34
C HIS A 47 -12.07 19.79 2.72
N ILE A 48 -11.23 18.88 3.23
CA ILE A 48 -11.17 17.48 2.82
C ILE A 48 -11.34 16.57 4.04
N PRO A 49 -12.21 15.55 3.99
CA PRO A 49 -12.28 14.54 5.05
C PRO A 49 -11.00 13.70 5.16
N ALA A 50 -10.44 13.58 6.36
CA ALA A 50 -9.26 12.74 6.62
C ALA A 50 -9.46 11.27 6.17
N ALA A 51 -10.69 10.76 6.27
CA ALA A 51 -11.07 9.41 5.86
C ALA A 51 -10.84 9.10 4.37
N TRP A 52 -10.66 10.12 3.52
CA TRP A 52 -10.39 9.92 2.09
C TRP A 52 -8.93 9.58 1.79
N THR A 53 -8.02 9.78 2.75
CA THR A 53 -6.61 9.44 2.59
C THR A 53 -6.34 8.09 3.22
N SER A 54 -5.85 7.13 2.43
CA SER A 54 -5.58 5.78 2.93
C SER A 54 -4.33 5.73 3.80
N LEU A 55 -4.20 4.72 4.66
CA LEU A 55 -3.00 4.52 5.47
C LEU A 55 -1.73 4.36 4.60
N GLU A 56 -1.84 3.73 3.43
CA GLU A 56 -0.73 3.61 2.47
C GLU A 56 -0.27 4.99 1.99
N GLN A 57 -1.23 5.84 1.61
CA GLN A 57 -0.97 7.21 1.17
C GLN A 57 -0.31 8.03 2.28
N ILE A 58 -0.79 7.91 3.52
CA ILE A 58 -0.19 8.58 4.68
C ILE A 58 1.22 8.07 4.98
N ARG A 59 1.46 6.75 4.90
CA ARG A 59 2.80 6.18 5.05
C ARG A 59 3.76 6.72 4.00
N ARG A 60 3.31 6.90 2.75
CA ARG A 60 4.12 7.52 1.69
C ARG A 60 4.49 8.96 2.02
N VAL A 61 3.56 9.74 2.56
CA VAL A 61 3.84 11.13 2.98
C VAL A 61 4.89 11.20 4.08
N ALA A 62 4.86 10.29 5.05
CA ALA A 62 5.87 10.21 6.11
C ALA A 62 7.29 9.91 5.56
N LEU A 63 7.43 9.34 4.35
CA LEU A 63 8.73 9.09 3.72
C LEU A 63 9.42 10.38 3.25
N PHE A 64 8.71 11.51 3.18
CA PHE A 64 9.33 12.79 2.83
C PHE A 64 10.26 13.33 3.93
N GLY A 65 10.09 12.90 5.18
CA GLY A 65 10.87 13.39 6.32
C GLY A 65 10.70 14.89 6.58
N ASP A 66 9.53 15.44 6.24
CA ASP A 66 9.21 16.86 6.40
C ASP A 66 8.44 17.09 7.70
N ALA A 67 8.98 17.94 8.58
CA ALA A 67 8.45 18.13 9.93
C ALA A 67 6.99 18.61 9.96
N GLU A 68 6.58 19.47 9.02
CA GLU A 68 5.19 19.96 8.96
C GLU A 68 4.24 18.83 8.52
N LEU A 69 4.65 18.04 7.52
CA LEU A 69 3.86 16.89 7.07
C LEU A 69 3.72 15.84 8.17
N ASP A 70 4.80 15.56 8.91
CA ASP A 70 4.78 14.62 10.03
C ASP A 70 3.85 15.08 11.17
N GLU A 71 3.83 16.38 11.49
CA GLU A 71 2.90 16.96 12.46
C GLU A 71 1.44 16.85 11.99
N LEU A 72 1.16 17.19 10.73
CA LEU A 72 -0.19 17.08 10.15
C LEU A 72 -0.66 15.62 10.11
N VAL A 73 0.22 14.68 9.76
CA VAL A 73 -0.08 13.24 9.79
C VAL A 73 -0.40 12.81 11.22
N ALA A 74 0.44 13.17 12.19
CA ALA A 74 0.24 12.80 13.59
C ALA A 74 -1.07 13.37 14.17
N LYS A 75 -1.46 14.58 13.77
CA LYS A 75 -2.68 15.25 14.22
C LYS A 75 -3.97 14.52 13.80
N HIS A 76 -4.03 14.03 12.56
CA HIS A 76 -5.26 13.46 11.98
C HIS A 76 -5.31 11.94 11.97
N TRP A 77 -4.16 11.26 11.91
CA TRP A 77 -4.07 9.80 11.87
C TRP A 77 -3.31 9.19 13.05
N GLY A 78 -2.81 10.01 13.98
CA GLY A 78 -1.99 9.57 15.11
C GLY A 78 -0.54 9.26 14.72
N ARG A 79 0.30 8.93 15.70
CA ARG A 79 1.65 8.43 15.41
C ARG A 79 1.52 7.10 14.66
N LEU A 80 2.10 6.99 13.47
CA LEU A 80 2.06 5.81 12.59
C LEU A 80 2.69 4.54 13.18
N HIS A 81 3.03 4.52 14.47
CA HIS A 81 3.33 3.32 15.23
C HIS A 81 2.05 2.49 15.40
N GLY A 82 1.70 1.75 14.35
CA GLY A 82 0.63 0.77 14.35
C GLY A 82 0.90 -0.38 15.32
N VAL A 83 -0.15 -1.16 15.55
CA VAL A 83 -0.21 -2.49 16.20
C VAL A 83 1.16 -3.15 16.36
N THR A 84 1.58 -3.41 17.61
CA THR A 84 2.90 -3.98 17.92
C THR A 84 3.05 -5.39 17.37
N ARG A 85 4.29 -5.90 17.28
CA ARG A 85 4.53 -7.29 16.88
C ARG A 85 3.84 -8.26 17.85
N GLU A 86 3.86 -7.96 19.14
CA GLU A 86 3.17 -8.74 20.17
C GLU A 86 1.65 -8.79 19.92
N ASP A 87 1.04 -7.66 19.58
CA ASP A 87 -0.39 -7.56 19.26
C ASP A 87 -0.73 -8.36 18.00
N ARG A 88 0.08 -8.25 16.93
CA ARG A 88 -0.09 -9.03 15.69
C ARG A 88 -0.01 -10.53 15.96
N LEU A 89 0.95 -10.97 16.77
CA LEU A 89 1.07 -12.38 17.17
C LEU A 89 -0.10 -12.83 18.05
N ALA A 90 -0.64 -11.97 18.91
CA ALA A 90 -1.84 -12.26 19.68
C ALA A 90 -3.05 -12.46 18.77
N GLU A 91 -3.20 -11.62 17.75
CA GLU A 91 -4.28 -11.73 16.77
C GLU A 91 -4.16 -13.00 15.92
N VAL A 92 -2.96 -13.36 15.46
CA VAL A 92 -2.72 -14.64 14.77
C VAL A 92 -3.16 -15.81 15.64
N ARG A 93 -2.82 -15.82 16.94
CA ARG A 93 -3.26 -16.87 17.87
C ARG A 93 -4.78 -16.91 18.02
N ARG A 94 -5.43 -15.74 18.12
CA ARG A 94 -6.89 -15.62 18.21
C ARG A 94 -7.57 -16.23 16.98
N LEU A 95 -7.19 -15.80 15.78
CA LEU A 95 -7.71 -16.31 14.50
C LEU A 95 -7.47 -17.81 14.35
N ASN A 96 -6.29 -18.30 14.72
CA ASN A 96 -5.96 -19.72 14.64
C ASN A 96 -6.87 -20.56 15.56
N ASN A 97 -7.25 -20.04 16.73
CA ASN A 97 -8.21 -20.71 17.61
C ASN A 97 -9.63 -20.71 17.02
N ASP A 98 -10.10 -19.59 16.48
CA ASP A 98 -11.42 -19.50 15.84
C ASP A 98 -11.54 -20.50 14.68
N LEU A 99 -10.49 -20.60 13.85
CA LEU A 99 -10.45 -21.50 12.70
C LEU A 99 -10.39 -23.00 13.07
N ARG A 100 -10.00 -23.34 14.31
CA ARG A 100 -10.05 -24.74 14.79
C ARG A 100 -11.47 -25.20 15.10
N ALA A 101 -12.39 -24.27 15.34
CA ALA A 101 -13.77 -24.56 15.72
C ALA A 101 -14.68 -24.85 14.51
N GLY A 102 -14.21 -24.65 13.28
CA GLY A 102 -15.02 -24.83 12.07
C GLY A 102 -14.25 -25.39 10.88
N THR A 103 -14.99 -25.69 9.82
CA THR A 103 -14.44 -26.09 8.51
C THR A 103 -14.59 -24.95 7.52
N GLY A 104 -13.61 -24.76 6.63
CA GLY A 104 -13.72 -23.77 5.56
C GLY A 104 -14.56 -24.25 4.37
N ASP A 105 -15.16 -23.31 3.64
CA ASP A 105 -15.80 -23.54 2.34
C ASP A 105 -14.85 -23.12 1.21
N ALA A 106 -14.43 -24.07 0.38
CA ALA A 106 -13.49 -23.83 -0.71
C ALA A 106 -14.08 -22.98 -1.85
N ALA A 107 -15.41 -23.04 -2.07
CA ALA A 107 -16.09 -22.22 -3.07
C ALA A 107 -16.18 -20.77 -2.60
N ALA A 108 -16.56 -20.53 -1.34
CA ALA A 108 -16.56 -19.20 -0.74
C ALA A 108 -15.14 -18.60 -0.68
N GLY A 109 -14.14 -19.40 -0.29
CA GLY A 109 -12.73 -18.99 -0.27
C GLY A 109 -12.20 -18.60 -1.65
N ARG A 110 -12.67 -19.24 -2.72
CA ARG A 110 -12.31 -18.86 -4.11
C ARG A 110 -12.85 -17.48 -4.47
N GLU A 111 -14.06 -17.16 -4.06
CA GLU A 111 -14.65 -15.84 -4.30
C GLU A 111 -13.91 -14.74 -3.52
N LEU A 112 -13.56 -15.00 -2.25
CA LEU A 112 -12.72 -14.10 -1.45
C LEU A 112 -11.35 -13.87 -2.10
N PHE A 113 -10.70 -14.93 -2.59
CA PHE A 113 -9.44 -14.83 -3.32
C PHE A 113 -9.56 -13.90 -4.54
N ARG A 114 -10.61 -14.09 -5.36
CA ARG A 114 -10.84 -13.27 -6.56
C ARG A 114 -11.03 -11.79 -6.23
N ARG A 115 -11.72 -11.48 -5.14
CA ARG A 115 -11.98 -10.09 -4.73
C ARG A 115 -10.79 -9.39 -4.11
N HIS A 116 -10.03 -10.09 -3.26
CA HIS A 116 -9.06 -9.44 -2.37
C HIS A 116 -7.60 -9.77 -2.69
N CYS A 117 -7.33 -10.90 -3.35
CA CYS A 117 -5.97 -11.42 -3.51
C CYS A 117 -5.55 -11.45 -4.98
N ALA A 118 -6.48 -11.72 -5.90
CA ALA A 118 -6.19 -11.99 -7.31
C ALA A 118 -5.62 -10.77 -8.07
N ALA A 119 -5.75 -9.55 -7.53
CA ALA A 119 -5.09 -8.37 -8.11
C ALA A 119 -3.56 -8.51 -8.11
N CYS A 120 -3.00 -9.11 -7.04
CA CYS A 120 -1.56 -9.22 -6.86
C CYS A 120 -1.05 -10.65 -7.02
N HIS A 121 -1.81 -11.64 -6.55
CA HIS A 121 -1.38 -13.03 -6.44
C HIS A 121 -2.00 -13.93 -7.49
N GLN A 122 -1.25 -14.96 -7.87
CA GLN A 122 -1.72 -16.04 -8.73
C GLN A 122 -2.18 -17.23 -7.88
N LEU A 123 -3.23 -17.93 -8.32
CA LEU A 123 -3.68 -19.21 -7.77
C LEU A 123 -4.24 -20.08 -8.89
N PHE A 124 -3.62 -21.24 -9.13
CA PHE A 124 -3.92 -22.15 -10.24
C PHE A 124 -3.96 -21.46 -11.62
N GLY A 125 -3.08 -20.49 -11.84
CA GLY A 125 -3.02 -19.72 -13.08
C GLY A 125 -3.99 -18.55 -13.18
N GLU A 126 -4.88 -18.34 -12.20
CA GLU A 126 -5.76 -17.17 -12.13
C GLU A 126 -5.13 -16.06 -11.25
N GLY A 127 -5.21 -14.80 -11.68
CA GLY A 127 -4.79 -13.63 -10.89
C GLY A 127 -3.51 -12.94 -11.39
N GLY A 128 -2.92 -12.12 -10.52
CA GLY A 128 -1.77 -11.25 -10.80
C GLY A 128 -0.42 -11.90 -10.52
N ARG A 129 0.66 -11.22 -10.92
CA ARG A 129 2.06 -11.67 -10.73
C ARG A 129 2.92 -10.64 -10.01
N VAL A 130 2.29 -9.81 -9.19
CA VAL A 130 2.99 -8.82 -8.35
C VAL A 130 3.48 -9.50 -7.07
N GLY A 131 2.59 -10.24 -6.41
CA GLY A 131 2.92 -11.07 -5.26
C GLY A 131 3.27 -12.51 -5.67
N PRO A 132 3.74 -13.32 -4.70
CA PRO A 132 4.06 -14.73 -4.94
C PRO A 132 2.89 -15.55 -5.45
N ASP A 133 3.18 -16.56 -6.29
CA ASP A 133 2.20 -17.55 -6.73
C ASP A 133 1.76 -18.43 -5.55
N LEU A 134 0.52 -18.24 -5.11
CA LEU A 134 -0.04 -18.95 -3.97
C LEU A 134 -0.32 -20.42 -4.27
N THR A 135 -0.27 -20.86 -5.53
CA THR A 135 -0.36 -22.29 -5.88
C THR A 135 0.76 -23.09 -5.21
N THR A 136 1.96 -22.51 -5.14
CA THR A 136 3.19 -23.14 -4.65
C THR A 136 3.70 -22.52 -3.35
N ALA A 137 3.25 -21.31 -2.97
CA ALA A 137 3.71 -20.59 -1.79
C ALA A 137 3.12 -21.12 -0.46
N ASN A 138 3.45 -22.36 -0.11
CA ASN A 138 3.17 -22.98 1.19
C ASN A 138 1.72 -22.86 1.68
N ARG A 139 0.74 -22.81 0.75
CA ARG A 139 -0.69 -22.57 1.04
C ARG A 139 -1.39 -23.60 1.93
N GLN A 140 -0.69 -24.67 2.32
CA GLN A 140 -1.19 -25.68 3.25
C GLN A 140 -0.81 -25.35 4.71
N ASP A 141 0.14 -24.45 4.92
CA ASP A 141 0.57 -23.99 6.23
C ASP A 141 -0.31 -22.83 6.69
N ARG A 142 -1.28 -23.14 7.54
CA ARG A 142 -2.23 -22.15 8.08
C ARG A 142 -1.55 -21.07 8.91
N ASP A 143 -0.53 -21.42 9.70
CA ASP A 143 0.14 -20.47 10.57
C ASP A 143 0.93 -19.46 9.72
N PHE A 144 1.58 -19.94 8.64
CA PHE A 144 2.24 -19.10 7.65
C PHE A 144 1.26 -18.15 6.93
N LEU A 145 0.09 -18.64 6.52
CA LEU A 145 -0.92 -17.80 5.87
C LEU A 145 -1.48 -16.73 6.81
N LEU A 146 -1.75 -17.09 8.07
CA LEU A 146 -2.27 -16.15 9.07
C LEU A 146 -1.26 -15.05 9.38
N ILE A 147 0.01 -15.38 9.61
CA ILE A 147 1.02 -14.34 9.85
C ILE A 147 1.22 -13.45 8.63
N SER A 148 1.11 -14.00 7.42
CA SER A 148 1.21 -13.22 6.18
C SER A 148 0.03 -12.26 5.99
N LEU A 149 -1.18 -12.65 6.43
CA LEU A 149 -2.39 -11.80 6.36
C LEU A 149 -2.45 -10.73 7.47
N VAL A 150 -1.94 -11.04 8.66
CA VAL A 150 -1.96 -10.14 9.82
C VAL A 150 -0.73 -9.23 9.84
N ASP A 151 0.44 -9.76 9.47
CA ASP A 151 1.74 -9.08 9.53
C ASP A 151 2.57 -9.36 8.25
N PRO A 152 2.12 -8.88 7.08
CA PRO A 152 2.82 -9.09 5.81
C PRO A 152 4.24 -8.49 5.77
N GLY A 153 4.56 -7.55 6.66
CA GLY A 153 5.88 -6.93 6.78
C GLY A 153 6.89 -7.76 7.57
N SER A 154 6.44 -8.72 8.39
CA SER A 154 7.33 -9.50 9.26
C SER A 154 8.24 -10.49 8.52
N VAL A 155 7.80 -10.96 7.34
CA VAL A 155 8.51 -11.93 6.51
C VAL A 155 8.34 -11.55 5.05
N ILE A 156 9.26 -10.74 4.54
CA ILE A 156 9.32 -10.36 3.12
C ILE A 156 10.50 -11.11 2.49
N ARG A 157 10.23 -11.97 1.50
CA ARG A 157 11.33 -12.57 0.72
C ARG A 157 11.97 -11.49 -0.14
N ARG A 158 13.28 -11.58 -0.37
CA ARG A 158 14.07 -10.55 -1.03
C ARG A 158 13.49 -10.11 -2.39
N GLU A 159 12.96 -11.06 -3.15
CA GLU A 159 12.34 -10.82 -4.45
C GLU A 159 11.00 -10.04 -4.39
N TYR A 160 10.41 -9.88 -3.20
CA TYR A 160 9.19 -9.12 -2.94
C TYR A 160 9.42 -7.86 -2.09
N VAL A 161 10.69 -7.49 -1.83
CA VAL A 161 11.03 -6.26 -1.12
C VAL A 161 10.71 -5.07 -2.01
N SER A 162 9.80 -4.21 -1.55
CA SER A 162 9.48 -2.98 -2.24
C SER A 162 10.62 -1.97 -2.09
N VAL A 163 10.72 -1.03 -3.03
CA VAL A 163 11.71 0.03 -3.00
C VAL A 163 11.04 1.39 -2.96
N VAL A 164 11.72 2.35 -2.35
CA VAL A 164 11.40 3.77 -2.45
C VAL A 164 12.35 4.38 -3.47
N VAL A 165 11.80 5.07 -4.47
CA VAL A 165 12.55 5.77 -5.51
C VAL A 165 12.25 7.25 -5.41
N GLN A 166 13.28 8.03 -5.09
CA GLN A 166 13.24 9.48 -5.23
C GLN A 166 13.77 9.83 -6.62
N THR A 167 13.00 10.62 -7.36
CA THR A 167 13.38 11.07 -8.71
C THR A 167 13.89 12.51 -8.66
N LYS A 168 14.75 12.87 -9.61
CA LYS A 168 15.27 14.24 -9.79
C LYS A 168 14.16 15.29 -10.00
N SER A 169 12.98 14.84 -10.43
CA SER A 169 11.79 15.69 -10.54
C SER A 169 11.11 16.01 -9.20
N GLY A 170 11.62 15.45 -8.10
CA GLY A 170 11.06 15.57 -6.75
C GLY A 170 9.88 14.64 -6.46
N ARG A 171 9.60 13.64 -7.32
CA ARG A 171 8.60 12.60 -7.03
C ARG A 171 9.22 11.50 -6.16
N VAL A 172 8.46 11.04 -5.18
CA VAL A 172 8.75 9.80 -4.44
C VAL A 172 7.76 8.73 -4.86
N LEU A 173 8.30 7.61 -5.35
CA LEU A 173 7.54 6.46 -5.83
C LEU A 173 7.87 5.26 -4.94
N THR A 174 6.88 4.40 -4.70
CA THR A 174 7.07 3.17 -3.93
C THR A 174 6.43 2.02 -4.67
N GLY A 175 7.15 0.91 -4.80
CA GLY A 175 6.66 -0.25 -5.54
C GLY A 175 7.65 -1.41 -5.58
N LEU A 176 7.21 -2.53 -6.13
CA LEU A 176 7.99 -3.74 -6.26
C LEU A 176 8.82 -3.67 -7.55
N PRO A 177 10.14 -3.86 -7.51
CA PRO A 177 10.93 -3.99 -8.72
C PRO A 177 10.55 -5.27 -9.47
N ILE A 178 9.82 -5.14 -10.58
CA ILE A 178 9.45 -6.28 -11.44
C ILE A 178 10.40 -6.45 -12.63
N SER A 179 11.16 -5.40 -12.98
CA SER A 179 12.22 -5.44 -13.98
C SER A 179 13.22 -4.32 -13.74
N ARG A 180 14.51 -4.58 -13.96
CA ARG A 180 15.59 -3.59 -13.85
C ARG A 180 16.64 -3.86 -14.92
N SER A 181 16.98 -2.84 -15.69
CA SER A 181 18.10 -2.80 -16.63
C SER A 181 19.01 -1.61 -16.30
N GLU A 182 20.05 -1.39 -17.12
CA GLU A 182 20.93 -0.23 -16.97
C GLU A 182 20.21 1.10 -17.21
N SER A 183 19.17 1.12 -18.06
CA SER A 183 18.46 2.33 -18.48
C SER A 183 17.04 2.47 -17.91
N LEU A 184 16.44 1.39 -17.41
CA LEU A 184 15.04 1.37 -17.00
C LEU A 184 14.83 0.57 -15.69
N LEU A 185 14.05 1.15 -14.79
CA LEU A 185 13.47 0.46 -13.64
C LEU A 185 11.95 0.41 -13.82
N VAL A 186 11.36 -0.77 -13.68
CA VAL A 186 9.91 -0.95 -13.71
C VAL A 186 9.45 -1.37 -12.32
N LEU A 187 8.60 -0.54 -11.73
CA LEU A 187 7.94 -0.83 -10.46
C LEU A 187 6.49 -1.29 -10.70
N ALA A 188 6.01 -2.21 -9.88
CA ALA A 188 4.58 -2.47 -9.71
C ALA A 188 4.12 -1.91 -8.35
N ASP A 189 3.09 -1.08 -8.32
CA ASP A 189 2.54 -0.58 -7.07
C ASP A 189 1.49 -1.53 -6.45
N SER A 190 0.88 -1.10 -5.34
CA SER A 190 -0.12 -1.88 -4.59
C SER A 190 -1.39 -2.19 -5.40
N LYS A 191 -1.64 -1.47 -6.49
CA LYS A 191 -2.76 -1.72 -7.42
C LYS A 191 -2.37 -2.63 -8.59
N GLY A 192 -1.09 -3.00 -8.66
CA GLY A 192 -0.52 -3.74 -9.78
C GLY A 192 -0.27 -2.88 -11.02
N GLU A 193 -0.38 -1.56 -10.91
CA GLU A 193 -0.05 -0.65 -12.00
C GLU A 193 1.48 -0.56 -12.16
N ARG A 194 1.92 -0.48 -13.41
CA ARG A 194 3.35 -0.44 -13.74
C ARG A 194 3.83 1.00 -13.90
N GLN A 195 4.94 1.31 -13.25
CA GLN A 195 5.59 2.60 -13.34
C GLN A 195 6.99 2.41 -13.90
N GLU A 196 7.21 3.00 -15.08
CA GLU A 196 8.50 2.99 -15.76
C GLU A 196 9.28 4.24 -15.39
N ILE A 197 10.52 4.03 -14.93
CA ILE A 197 11.40 5.08 -14.45
C ILE A 197 12.74 4.92 -15.16
N ALA A 198 13.12 5.90 -15.96
CA ALA A 198 14.45 5.94 -16.53
C ALA A 198 15.48 6.00 -15.39
N THR A 199 16.48 5.15 -15.39
CA THR A 199 17.49 5.10 -14.31
C THR A 199 18.23 6.43 -14.16
N ALA A 200 18.37 7.19 -15.25
CA ALA A 200 18.93 8.54 -15.25
C ALA A 200 18.10 9.58 -14.48
N GLU A 201 16.80 9.33 -14.27
CA GLU A 201 15.89 10.19 -13.50
C GLU A 201 15.87 9.85 -12.00
N ILE A 202 16.50 8.74 -11.61
CA ILE A 202 16.59 8.32 -10.20
C ILE A 202 17.66 9.16 -9.50
N GLU A 203 17.26 9.78 -8.40
CA GLU A 203 18.14 10.50 -7.48
C GLU A 203 18.57 9.58 -6.34
N GLU A 204 17.62 8.87 -5.74
CA GLU A 204 17.88 7.90 -4.66
C GLU A 204 16.98 6.66 -4.83
N LEU A 205 17.53 5.50 -4.50
CA LEU A 205 16.80 4.23 -4.43
C LEU A 205 17.17 3.50 -3.14
N SER A 206 16.17 3.19 -2.32
CA SER A 206 16.35 2.47 -1.06
C SER A 206 15.33 1.35 -0.91
N GLU A 207 15.67 0.31 -0.14
CA GLU A 207 14.71 -0.73 0.22
C GLU A 207 13.69 -0.17 1.22
N SER A 208 12.42 -0.48 0.99
CA SER A 208 11.33 -0.15 1.90
C SER A 208 11.19 -1.25 2.95
N GLY A 209 11.08 -0.87 4.21
CA GLY A 209 10.68 -1.79 5.29
C GLY A 209 9.18 -2.13 5.28
N VAL A 210 8.41 -1.57 4.35
CA VAL A 210 6.95 -1.75 4.26
C VAL A 210 6.61 -2.71 3.12
N SER A 211 5.81 -3.73 3.43
CA SER A 211 5.28 -4.67 2.43
C SER A 211 4.23 -3.99 1.55
N LEU A 212 4.20 -4.35 0.27
CA LEU A 212 3.12 -3.96 -0.65
C LEU A 212 1.83 -4.73 -0.40
N MET A 213 1.91 -5.88 0.28
CA MET A 213 0.72 -6.60 0.69
C MET A 213 0.00 -5.78 1.77
N PRO A 214 -1.30 -5.48 1.59
CA PRO A 214 -2.05 -4.67 2.55
C PRO A 214 -2.13 -5.33 3.93
N GLU A 215 -2.02 -4.53 4.98
CA GLU A 215 -2.31 -4.96 6.35
C GLU A 215 -3.82 -5.09 6.58
N GLU A 216 -4.21 -5.87 7.59
CA GLU A 216 -5.60 -6.01 8.06
C GLU A 216 -6.60 -6.55 7.02
N LEU A 217 -6.13 -7.11 5.89
CA LEU A 217 -6.98 -7.68 4.83
C LEU A 217 -7.94 -8.74 5.40
N TYR A 218 -7.49 -9.50 6.39
CA TYR A 218 -8.27 -10.54 7.07
C TYR A 218 -9.55 -10.01 7.72
N ARG A 219 -9.61 -8.73 8.14
CA ARG A 219 -10.82 -8.14 8.74
C ARG A 219 -11.97 -7.98 7.74
N GLN A 220 -11.65 -7.96 6.46
CA GLN A 220 -12.63 -7.83 5.38
C GLN A 220 -13.20 -9.19 4.94
N LEU A 221 -12.55 -10.29 5.37
CA LEU A 221 -12.96 -11.66 5.05
C LEU A 221 -14.11 -12.06 5.97
N LYS A 222 -15.34 -11.81 5.53
CA LYS A 222 -16.53 -12.31 6.20
C LYS A 222 -16.86 -13.73 5.71
N PRO A 223 -17.45 -14.59 6.57
CA PRO A 223 -18.01 -15.88 6.17
C PRO A 223 -19.02 -15.74 5.01
#